data_AF-A0A7Z9QRP0-F1
#
_entry.id   AF-A0A7Z9QRP0-F1
#
_cell.length_a   1.000
_cell.length_b   1.000
_cell.length_c   1.000
_cell.angle_alpha   90.00
_cell.angle_beta   90.00
_cell.angle_gamma   90.00
#
_symmetry.space_group_name_H-M   'P 1'
#
loop_
_entity.id
_entity.type
_entity.pdbx_description
1 polymer ?
#
loop_
_entity_poly.entity_id
_entity_poly.type
_entity_poly.pdbx_seq_one_letter_code
_entity_poly.pdbx_strand_id
1 'polypeptide(L)'
;MRDVLVCLHTEDGRVIWKLDFVDQFSTPLPNFGFASSPLVIDQHVYVQAGASFVKLNKYTSEVVWRRLEDAGGVYNSAFSSPYLTSTFN
;
A
#
# COMPACT_ATOMS: atom_id res chain seq x y z
N MET A 1 10.71 -7.55 -8.18
CA MET A 1 10.87 -6.51 -7.12
C MET A 1 9.79 -6.79 -6.07
N ARG A 2 9.82 -6.22 -4.86
CA ARG A 2 8.76 -6.47 -3.85
C ARG A 2 7.89 -5.24 -3.63
N ASP A 3 6.63 -5.47 -3.29
CA ASP A 3 5.73 -4.43 -2.80
C ASP A 3 6.03 -4.20 -1.32
N VAL A 4 6.82 -3.18 -1.03
CA VAL A 4 7.21 -2.84 0.33
C VAL A 4 6.86 -1.39 0.61
N LEU A 5 6.16 -1.16 1.71
CA LEU A 5 5.92 0.16 2.26
C LEU A 5 6.66 0.30 3.60
N VAL A 6 7.36 1.41 3.78
CA VAL A 6 8.15 1.69 4.97
C VAL A 6 7.72 3.03 5.54
N CYS A 7 7.46 3.08 6.84
CA CYS A 7 7.33 4.32 7.57
C CYS A 7 8.62 4.60 8.31
N LEU A 8 9.18 5.79 8.08
CA LEU A 8 10.42 6.26 8.67
C LEU A 8 10.11 7.40 9.64
N HIS A 9 10.85 7.45 10.73
CA HIS A 9 10.93 8.62 11.56
C HIS A 9 11.66 9.73 10.80
N THR A 10 11.09 10.94 10.82
CA THR A 10 11.50 12.02 9.90
C THR A 10 12.86 12.63 10.23
N GLU A 11 13.27 12.59 11.50
CA GLU A 11 14.52 13.24 11.95
C GLU A 11 15.76 12.39 11.66
N ASP A 12 15.66 11.08 11.84
CA ASP A 12 16.80 10.15 11.84
C ASP A 12 16.67 9.02 10.81
N GLY A 13 15.54 8.92 10.11
CA GLY A 13 15.28 7.88 9.13
C GLY A 13 15.08 6.48 9.74
N ARG A 14 14.90 6.37 11.07
CA ARG A 14 14.67 5.08 11.72
C ARG A 14 13.37 4.46 11.23
N VAL A 15 13.38 3.18 10.91
CA VAL A 15 12.15 2.44 10.55
C VAL A 15 11.23 2.36 11.77
N ILE A 16 10.02 2.91 11.63
CA ILE A 16 8.94 2.76 12.61
C ILE A 16 8.23 1.43 12.36
N TRP A 17 7.86 1.20 11.10
CA TRP A 17 7.31 -0.08 10.65
C TRP A 17 7.63 -0.30 9.17
N LYS A 18 7.60 -1.57 8.78
CA LYS A 18 7.78 -2.03 7.40
C LYS A 18 6.73 -3.08 7.11
N LEU A 19 6.04 -2.92 5.99
CA LEU A 19 5.07 -3.89 5.50
C LEU A 19 5.52 -4.40 4.14
N ASP A 20 5.69 -5.72 4.04
CA ASP A 20 5.87 -6.42 2.77
C ASP A 20 4.53 -7.04 2.37
N PHE A 21 3.90 -6.51 1.32
CA PHE A 21 2.56 -6.94 0.91
C PHE A 21 2.56 -8.32 0.28
N VAL A 22 3.68 -8.74 -0.31
CA VAL A 22 3.84 -10.07 -0.90
C VAL A 22 3.79 -11.11 0.21
N ASP A 23 4.55 -10.88 1.28
CA ASP A 23 4.57 -11.77 2.44
C ASP A 23 3.24 -11.71 3.21
N GLN A 24 2.70 -10.50 3.43
CA GLN A 24 1.45 -10.29 4.18
C GLN A 24 0.23 -10.95 3.53
N PHE A 25 0.14 -10.93 2.20
CA PHE A 25 -1.05 -11.38 1.47
C PHE A 25 -0.82 -12.62 0.60
N SER A 26 0.39 -13.19 0.59
CA SER A 26 0.75 -14.34 -0.25
C SER A 26 0.46 -14.11 -1.73
N THR A 27 0.71 -12.88 -2.22
CA THR A 27 0.46 -12.52 -3.63
C THR A 27 1.68 -12.84 -4.50
N PRO A 28 1.51 -12.97 -5.83
CA PRO A 28 2.64 -13.09 -6.73
C PRO A 28 3.60 -11.89 -6.61
N LEU A 29 4.90 -12.12 -6.88
CA LEU A 29 5.88 -11.05 -6.91
C LEU A 29 5.57 -10.05 -8.06
N PRO A 30 5.53 -8.75 -7.78
CA PRO A 30 5.35 -7.73 -8.81
C PRO A 30 6.63 -7.53 -9.62
N ASN A 31 6.47 -7.28 -10.92
CA ASN A 31 7.60 -6.99 -11.81
C ASN A 31 8.19 -5.61 -11.55
N PHE A 32 7.33 -4.61 -11.38
CA PHE A 32 7.73 -3.21 -11.18
C PHE A 32 7.92 -2.83 -9.71
N GLY A 33 7.60 -3.73 -8.79
CA GLY A 33 7.60 -3.44 -7.36
C GLY A 33 6.49 -2.48 -6.97
N PHE A 34 6.71 -1.80 -5.85
CA PHE A 34 5.75 -0.87 -5.28
C PHE A 34 5.62 0.39 -6.15
N ALA A 35 4.53 0.47 -6.93
CA ALA A 35 4.26 1.56 -7.86
C ALA A 35 2.95 2.30 -7.51
N SER A 36 2.88 2.82 -6.28
CA SER A 36 1.77 3.63 -5.78
C SER A 36 2.31 4.69 -4.82
N SER A 37 1.92 5.96 -4.97
CA SER A 37 2.25 6.97 -3.96
C SER A 37 1.27 6.84 -2.79
N PRO A 38 1.74 6.64 -1.54
CA PRO A 38 0.86 6.52 -0.40
C PRO A 38 0.07 7.80 -0.15
N LEU A 39 -1.25 7.68 -0.04
CA LEU A 39 -2.14 8.76 0.38
C LEU A 39 -2.36 8.66 1.88
N VAL A 40 -2.02 9.70 2.64
CA VAL A 40 -2.21 9.75 4.10
C VAL A 40 -3.38 10.67 4.43
N ILE A 41 -4.41 10.13 5.09
CA ILE A 41 -5.57 10.89 5.57
C ILE A 41 -5.88 10.45 6.99
N ASP A 42 -5.97 11.42 7.90
CA ASP A 42 -6.18 11.22 9.33
C ASP A 42 -5.17 10.22 9.94
N GLN A 43 -5.66 9.07 10.39
CA GLN A 43 -4.89 7.99 11.02
C GLN A 43 -4.53 6.86 10.05
N HIS A 44 -4.73 7.08 8.73
CA HIS A 44 -4.68 6.00 7.76
C HIS A 44 -3.79 6.30 6.55
N VAL A 45 -3.25 5.23 6.00
CA VAL A 45 -2.51 5.24 4.74
C VAL A 45 -3.26 4.38 3.72
N TYR A 46 -3.42 4.89 2.50
CA TYR A 46 -4.09 4.23 1.39
C TYR A 46 -3.10 4.03 0.26
N VAL A 47 -3.00 2.79 -0.23
CA VAL A 47 -2.06 2.40 -1.29
C VAL A 47 -2.68 1.32 -2.18
N GLN A 48 -2.26 1.30 -3.45
CA GLN A 48 -2.48 0.15 -4.29
C GLN A 48 -1.22 -0.73 -4.28
N ALA A 49 -1.31 -1.91 -3.68
CA ALA A 49 -0.19 -2.82 -3.48
C ALA A 49 -0.69 -4.23 -3.18
N GLY A 50 0.15 -5.25 -3.42
CA GLY A 50 -0.21 -6.64 -3.18
C GLY A 50 -1.47 -7.05 -3.94
N ALA A 51 -1.53 -6.68 -5.23
CA ALA A 51 -2.65 -6.98 -6.13
C ALA A 51 -4.01 -6.54 -5.55
N SER A 52 -4.05 -5.39 -4.85
CA SER A 52 -5.25 -4.90 -4.17
C SER A 52 -5.16 -3.41 -3.82
N PHE A 53 -6.28 -2.83 -3.39
CA PHE A 53 -6.33 -1.53 -2.72
C PHE A 53 -6.40 -1.75 -1.20
N VAL A 54 -5.55 -1.05 -0.46
CA VAL A 54 -5.32 -1.33 0.97
C VAL A 54 -5.40 -0.04 1.78
N LYS A 55 -6.09 -0.12 2.93
CA LYS A 55 -6.05 0.89 3.98
C LYS A 55 -5.35 0.33 5.21
N LEU A 56 -4.38 1.07 5.71
CA LEU A 56 -3.56 0.72 6.87
C LEU A 56 -3.74 1.72 8.00
N ASN A 57 -3.52 1.29 9.24
CA ASN A 57 -3.25 2.19 10.35
C ASN A 57 -1.84 2.78 10.19
N LYS A 58 -1.73 4.11 10.19
CA LYS A 58 -0.45 4.81 9.92
C LYS A 58 0.60 4.62 11.03
N TYR A 59 0.18 4.24 12.23
CA TYR A 59 1.08 4.07 13.38
C TYR A 59 1.57 2.63 13.54
N THR A 60 0.78 1.63 13.12
CA THR A 60 1.06 0.20 13.39
C THR A 60 1.27 -0.64 12.14
N SER A 61 1.00 -0.13 10.94
CA SER A 61 0.91 -0.89 9.67
C SER A 61 -0.22 -1.93 9.60
N GLU A 62 -1.07 -2.01 10.62
CA GLU A 62 -2.19 -2.96 10.63
C GLU A 62 -3.16 -2.69 9.49
N VAL A 63 -3.58 -3.76 8.82
CA VAL A 63 -4.54 -3.70 7.73
C VAL A 63 -5.93 -3.42 8.30
N VAL A 64 -6.47 -2.25 8.01
CA VAL A 64 -7.85 -1.88 8.38
C VAL A 64 -8.82 -2.51 7.39
N TRP A 65 -8.51 -2.45 6.09
CA TRP A 65 -9.18 -3.23 5.06
C TRP A 65 -8.32 -3.43 3.82
N ARG A 66 -8.71 -4.45 3.03
CA ARG A 66 -8.21 -4.79 1.71
C ARG A 66 -9.39 -5.02 0.76
N ARG A 67 -9.34 -4.48 -0.45
CA ARG A 67 -10.41 -4.57 -1.47
C ARG A 67 -9.81 -4.57 -2.87
N LEU A 68 -10.64 -4.88 -3.87
CA LEU A 68 -10.26 -4.86 -5.29
C LEU A 68 -9.09 -5.81 -5.57
N GLU A 69 -9.11 -6.98 -4.92
CA GLU A 69 -8.15 -8.03 -5.15
C GLU A 69 -8.19 -8.50 -6.61
N ASP A 70 -7.04 -8.54 -7.26
CA ASP A 70 -6.88 -9.09 -8.61
C ASP A 70 -5.92 -10.28 -8.63
N ALA A 71 -5.75 -10.88 -9.80
CA ALA A 71 -4.89 -12.06 -9.97
C ALA A 71 -3.40 -11.75 -9.76
N GLY A 72 -3.01 -10.48 -9.74
CA GLY A 72 -1.62 -10.03 -9.67
C GLY A 72 -0.77 -10.47 -10.86
N GLY A 73 0.54 -10.23 -10.77
CA GLY A 73 1.50 -10.67 -11.79
C GLY A 73 1.71 -9.68 -12.95
N VAL A 74 2.23 -10.20 -14.07
CA VAL A 74 2.98 -9.44 -15.09
C VAL A 74 2.19 -8.28 -15.73
N TYR A 75 0.87 -8.47 -15.94
CA TYR A 75 0.00 -7.48 -16.61
C TYR A 75 -1.37 -7.30 -15.95
N ASN A 76 -1.61 -7.96 -14.81
CA ASN A 76 -2.96 -8.08 -14.25
C ASN A 76 -3.17 -7.31 -12.95
N SER A 77 -2.26 -6.40 -12.60
CA SER A 77 -2.45 -5.49 -11.47
C SER A 77 -2.55 -4.07 -11.98
N ALA A 78 -3.46 -3.30 -11.41
CA ALA A 78 -3.43 -1.86 -11.61
C ALA A 78 -2.28 -1.23 -10.80
N PHE A 79 -1.73 -0.15 -11.33
CA PHE A 79 -0.65 0.64 -10.72
C PHE A 79 -1.13 2.08 -10.70
N SER A 80 -1.67 2.51 -9.56
CA SER A 80 -2.20 3.87 -9.43
C SER A 80 -1.95 4.43 -8.03
N SER A 81 -1.82 5.74 -7.97
CA SER A 81 -1.79 6.48 -6.72
C SER A 81 -3.21 6.92 -6.38
N PRO A 82 -3.76 6.53 -5.22
CA PRO A 82 -5.07 7.01 -4.80
C PRO A 82 -5.05 8.53 -4.59
N TYR A 83 -6.17 9.19 -4.87
CA TYR A 83 -6.39 10.60 -4.54
C TYR A 83 -7.73 10.76 -3.83
N LEU A 84 -7.81 11.72 -2.91
CA LEU A 84 -9.06 12.02 -2.20
C LEU A 84 -9.94 12.93 -3.05
N THR A 85 -11.23 12.61 -3.14
CA THR A 85 -12.25 13.49 -3.72
C THR A 85 -13.55 13.37 -2.93
N SER A 86 -14.35 14.42 -2.94
CA SER A 86 -15.77 14.37 -2.58
C SER A 86 -16.59 14.26 -3.86
N THR A 87 -17.74 13.57 -3.80
CA THR A 87 -18.65 13.47 -4.93
C THR A 87 -19.78 14.50 -4.87
N PHE A 88 -20.18 14.98 -3.69
CA PHE A 88 -21.11 16.10 -3.48
C PHE A 88 -20.84 16.75 -2.10
N ASN A 89 -21.04 18.07 -1.99
CA ASN A 89 -21.01 18.80 -0.71
C ASN A 89 -22.32 18.63 0.06
#